data_AF-A0A258T122-F1
#
_entry.id   AF-A0A258T122-F1
#
_cell.length_a   1.000
_cell.length_b   1.000
_cell.length_c   1.000
_cell.angle_alpha   90.00
_cell.angle_beta   90.00
_cell.angle_gamma   90.00
#
_symmetry.space_group_name_H-M   'P 1'
#
loop_
_entity.id
_entity.type
_entity.pdbx_description
1 polymer ?
#
loop_
_entity_poly.entity_id
_entity_poly.type
_entity_poly.pdbx_seq_one_letter_code
_entity_poly.pdbx_strand_id
1 'polypeptide(L)'
;NDARDEDLDGPVGFSSAAQRKREFAADMGLQAHVLCMAAEGAVAAYEQVVGERWKPFERPVENAGQSVDRKAAELQMAALG
;
A
#
# COMPACT_ATOMS: atom_id res chain seq x y z
N ASN A 1 -18.32 9.74 -21.66
CA ASN A 1 -17.61 10.43 -22.76
C ASN A 1 -16.34 11.05 -22.18
N ASP A 2 -15.71 10.37 -21.21
CA ASP A 2 -14.92 11.07 -20.17
C ASP A 2 -13.42 10.86 -20.34
N ALA A 3 -13.03 9.83 -21.10
CA ALA A 3 -11.62 9.57 -21.44
C ALA A 3 -11.05 10.57 -22.47
N ARG A 4 -11.91 11.35 -23.15
CA ARG A 4 -11.48 12.30 -24.18
C ARG A 4 -11.09 13.68 -23.63
N ASP A 5 -11.54 14.02 -22.42
CA ASP A 5 -11.20 15.31 -21.80
C ASP A 5 -9.81 15.31 -21.15
N GLU A 6 -9.24 14.16 -20.82
CA GLU A 6 -7.91 14.08 -20.19
C GLU A 6 -6.73 14.28 -21.15
N ASP A 7 -6.97 14.01 -22.45
CA ASP A 7 -6.02 14.18 -23.57
C ASP A 7 -6.25 15.49 -24.35
N LEU A 8 -7.16 16.37 -23.90
CA LEU A 8 -7.20 17.73 -24.43
C LEU A 8 -5.87 18.41 -24.10
N ASP A 9 -5.11 18.75 -25.14
CA ASP A 9 -3.92 19.59 -25.01
C ASP A 9 -4.29 20.82 -24.20
N GLY A 10 -3.58 21.02 -23.09
CA GLY A 10 -3.69 22.25 -22.32
C GLY A 10 -3.40 23.45 -23.24
N PRO A 11 -3.78 24.68 -22.82
CA PRO A 11 -3.42 25.88 -23.58
C PRO A 11 -1.94 25.80 -23.97
N VAL A 12 -1.63 25.97 -25.26
CA VAL A 12 -0.29 25.82 -25.83
C VAL A 12 0.77 26.42 -24.89
N GLY A 13 1.66 25.56 -24.36
CA GLY A 13 2.66 25.91 -23.36
C GLY A 13 2.43 25.33 -21.95
N PHE A 14 1.30 24.68 -21.68
CA PHE A 14 1.02 24.00 -20.40
C PHE A 14 0.87 22.48 -20.57
N SER A 15 1.43 21.70 -19.64
CA SER A 15 1.33 20.24 -19.62
C SER A 15 -0.13 19.77 -19.46
N SER A 16 -0.58 18.84 -20.31
CA SER A 16 -1.92 18.23 -20.17
C SER A 16 -2.06 17.48 -18.84
N ALA A 17 -3.30 17.17 -18.43
CA ALA A 17 -3.55 16.36 -17.25
C ALA A 17 -2.92 14.96 -17.39
N ALA A 18 -3.05 14.35 -18.57
CA ALA A 18 -2.41 13.08 -18.90
C ALA A 18 -0.88 13.14 -18.78
N GLN A 19 -0.24 14.20 -19.29
CA GLN A 19 1.22 14.38 -19.19
C GLN A 19 1.69 14.41 -17.73
N ARG A 20 1.04 15.21 -16.86
CA ARG A 20 1.40 15.32 -15.45
C ARG A 20 1.22 14.01 -14.68
N LYS A 21 0.17 13.23 -15.00
CA LYS A 21 -0.02 11.89 -14.41
C LYS A 21 1.12 10.95 -14.78
N ARG A 22 1.62 11.00 -16.04
CA ARG A 22 2.75 10.18 -16.50
C ARG A 22 4.04 10.58 -15.81
N GLU A 23 4.33 11.87 -15.72
CA GLU A 23 5.54 12.39 -15.04
C GLU A 23 5.54 12.02 -13.55
N PHE A 24 4.42 12.22 -12.86
CA PHE A 24 4.28 11.79 -11.46
C PHE A 24 4.50 10.28 -11.30
N ALA A 25 3.90 9.46 -12.17
CA ALA A 25 4.09 8.01 -12.11
C ALA A 25 5.55 7.61 -12.36
N ALA A 26 6.26 8.29 -13.26
CA ALA A 26 7.68 8.04 -13.52
C ALA A 26 8.53 8.36 -12.29
N ASP A 27 8.30 9.52 -11.67
CA ASP A 27 9.03 9.94 -10.46
C ASP A 27 8.76 9.00 -9.29
N MET A 28 7.49 8.64 -9.07
CA MET A 28 7.11 7.69 -8.01
C MET A 28 7.66 6.29 -8.28
N GLY A 29 7.68 5.85 -9.54
CA GLY A 29 8.25 4.57 -9.92
C GLY A 29 9.75 4.48 -9.61
N LEU A 30 10.51 5.54 -9.90
CA LEU A 30 11.92 5.62 -9.55
C LEU A 30 12.12 5.59 -8.03
N GLN A 31 11.36 6.39 -7.28
CA GLN A 31 11.44 6.44 -5.82
C GLN A 31 11.11 5.08 -5.19
N ALA A 32 10.06 4.41 -5.67
CA ALA A 32 9.66 3.09 -5.21
C ALA A 32 10.78 2.05 -5.47
N HIS A 33 11.38 2.08 -6.67
CA HIS A 33 12.49 1.17 -6.99
C HIS A 33 13.69 1.39 -6.08
N VAL A 34 14.11 2.65 -5.87
CA VAL A 34 15.22 2.99 -4.95
C VAL A 34 14.92 2.52 -3.52
N LEU A 35 13.68 2.70 -3.05
CA LEU A 35 13.27 2.22 -1.73
C LEU A 35 13.36 0.69 -1.60
N CYS A 36 12.92 -0.06 -2.63
CA CYS A 36 13.06 -1.52 -2.66
C CYS A 36 14.53 -1.94 -2.59
N MET A 37 15.40 -1.33 -3.40
CA MET A 37 16.84 -1.63 -3.39
C MET A 37 17.47 -1.32 -2.03
N ALA A 38 17.09 -0.21 -1.40
CA ALA A 38 17.56 0.13 -0.06
C ALA A 38 17.10 -0.88 1.00
N ALA A 39 15.84 -1.34 0.92
CA ALA A 39 15.30 -2.34 1.82
C ALA A 39 16.00 -3.71 1.66
N GLU A 40 16.23 -4.14 0.42
CA GLU A 40 17.00 -5.36 0.12
C GLU A 40 18.42 -5.27 0.67
N GLY A 41 19.09 -4.14 0.45
CA GLY A 41 20.43 -3.89 0.99
C GLY A 41 20.46 -3.90 2.52
N ALA A 42 19.46 -3.33 3.19
CA ALA A 42 19.35 -3.35 4.64
C ALA A 42 19.17 -4.78 5.20
N VAL A 43 18.34 -5.60 4.54
CA VAL A 43 18.16 -7.02 4.91
C VAL A 43 19.45 -7.81 4.72
N ALA A 44 20.17 -7.58 3.62
CA ALA A 44 21.44 -8.25 3.36
C ALA A 44 22.53 -7.86 4.38
N ALA A 45 22.61 -6.56 4.72
CA ALA A 45 23.54 -6.07 5.73
C ALA A 45 23.22 -6.62 7.13
N TYR A 46 21.93 -6.72 7.48
CA TYR A 46 21.49 -7.38 8.71
C TYR A 46 22.01 -8.82 8.79
N GLU A 47 21.79 -9.61 7.73
CA GLU A 47 22.24 -11.00 7.70
C GLU A 47 23.77 -11.12 7.83
N GLN A 48 24.52 -10.24 7.17
CA GLN A 48 25.98 -10.20 7.28
C GLN A 48 26.47 -9.88 8.69
N VAL A 49 25.84 -8.91 9.37
CA VAL A 49 26.29 -8.43 10.70
C VAL A 49 25.82 -9.35 11.82
N VAL A 50 24.59 -9.85 11.74
CA VAL A 50 23.95 -10.64 12.79
C VAL A 50 24.20 -12.14 12.61
N GLY A 51 24.47 -12.60 11.38
CA GLY A 51 24.65 -14.01 11.06
C GLY A 51 23.36 -14.81 10.98
N GLU A 52 22.21 -14.14 11.06
CA GLU A 52 20.88 -14.74 10.92
C GLU A 52 20.06 -14.03 9.85
N ARG A 53 19.26 -14.79 9.11
CA ARG A 53 18.33 -14.21 8.13
C ARG A 53 17.22 -13.43 8.84
N TRP A 54 16.96 -12.21 8.39
CA TRP A 54 15.86 -11.39 8.90
C TRP A 54 14.51 -12.11 8.72
N LYS A 55 13.69 -12.12 9.78
CA LYS A 55 12.35 -12.72 9.79
C LYS A 55 11.30 -11.62 9.86
N PRO A 56 10.28 -11.63 8.97
CA PRO A 56 9.14 -10.74 9.08
C PRO A 56 8.46 -10.89 10.44
N PHE A 57 7.96 -9.78 10.97
CA PHE A 57 7.15 -9.81 12.17
C PHE A 57 5.80 -10.49 11.87
N GLU A 58 5.51 -11.56 12.59
CA GLU A 58 4.19 -12.17 12.62
C GLU A 58 3.46 -11.70 13.88
N ARG A 59 2.29 -11.07 13.71
CA ARG A 59 1.45 -10.70 14.85
C ARG A 59 0.92 -12.00 15.49
N PRO A 60 1.21 -12.28 16.77
CA PRO A 60 0.57 -13.39 17.45
C PRO A 60 -0.94 -13.17 17.44
N VAL A 61 -1.68 -14.14 16.91
CA VAL A 61 -3.14 -14.14 16.99
C VAL A 61 -3.51 -14.53 18.42
N GLU A 62 -3.52 -13.56 19.32
CA GLU A 62 -3.90 -13.79 20.73
C GLU A 62 -5.34 -14.32 20.87
N ASN A 63 -6.21 -14.10 19.88
CA ASN A 63 -7.58 -14.60 19.85
C ASN A 63 -8.02 -14.99 18.42
N ALA A 64 -7.84 -16.24 18.02
CA ALA A 64 -8.33 -16.76 16.73
C ALA A 64 -9.86 -16.99 16.70
N GLY A 65 -10.62 -16.41 17.64
CA GLY A 65 -12.03 -16.73 17.83
C GLY A 65 -12.76 -15.71 18.70
N GLN A 66 -13.24 -14.65 18.07
CA GLN A 66 -14.49 -13.94 18.33
C GLN A 66 -14.46 -12.70 17.43
N SER A 67 -14.89 -12.85 16.17
CA SER A 67 -15.27 -11.67 15.41
C SER A 67 -16.28 -10.91 16.26
N VAL A 68 -16.05 -9.61 16.42
CA VAL A 68 -16.93 -8.72 17.18
C VAL A 68 -18.39 -8.88 16.72
N ASP A 69 -18.59 -9.26 15.46
CA ASP A 69 -19.87 -9.64 14.86
C ASP A 69 -20.66 -10.71 15.62
N ARG A 70 -20.02 -11.76 16.18
CA ARG A 70 -20.79 -12.81 16.86
C ARG A 70 -21.37 -12.32 18.19
N LYS A 71 -20.58 -11.60 18.98
CA LYS A 71 -21.05 -10.97 20.22
C LYS A 71 -22.09 -9.89 19.93
N ALA A 72 -21.91 -9.11 18.87
CA ALA A 72 -22.88 -8.09 18.45
C ALA A 72 -24.19 -8.72 17.97
N ALA A 73 -24.14 -9.81 17.21
CA ALA A 73 -25.32 -10.56 16.77
C ALA A 73 -26.07 -11.20 17.94
N GLU A 74 -25.36 -11.78 18.92
CA GLU A 74 -25.96 -12.33 20.14
C GLU A 74 -26.66 -11.25 20.97
N LEU A 75 -26.05 -10.07 21.12
CA LEU A 75 -26.66 -8.91 21.79
C LEU A 75 -27.89 -8.37 21.05
N GLN A 76 -27.84 -8.32 19.71
CA GLN A 76 -28.97 -7.90 18.89
C GLN A 76 -30.14 -8.88 18.94
N MET A 77 -29.89 -10.19 18.91
CA MET A 77 -30.95 -11.19 19.04
C MET A 77 -31.55 -11.23 20.45
N ALA A 78 -30.75 -11.00 21.49
CA ALA A 78 -31.26 -10.88 22.86
C ALA A 78 -32.13 -9.63 23.07
N ALA A 79 -31.92 -8.56 22.30
CA ALA A 79 -32.70 -7.34 22.36
C ALA A 79 -34.05 -7.42 21.59
N LEU A 80 -34.22 -8.45 20.75
CA LEU A 80 -35.42 -8.67 19.94
C LEU A 80 -36.37 -9.73 20.55
N GLY A 81 -36.04 -10.29 21.72
CA GLY A 81 -36.82 -11.28 22.45
C GLY A 81 -37.66 -10.68 23.57
#